data_AF-A0A973D4Q2-F1
#
_entry.id   AF-A0A973D4Q2-F1
#
_cell.length_a   1.000
_cell.length_b   1.000
_cell.length_c   1.000
_cell.angle_alpha   90.00
_cell.angle_beta   90.00
_cell.angle_gamma   90.00
#
_symmetry.space_group_name_H-M   'P 1'
#
loop_
_entity.id
_entity.type
_entity.pdbx_description
1 polymer ?
#
loop_
_entity_poly.entity_id
_entity_poly.type
_entity_poly.pdbx_seq_one_letter_code
_entity_poly.pdbx_strand_id
1 'polypeptide(L)'
;MKLMSQFNDRLKRAIKAQTWDEYEEAWLDAIEGENTKFSDYIRAANEAIAAGHGERAGQMLELIHQSGLIDSLSPEKNVEFLETLACSLPRSKPTRTLLLKTYKEQFGHIEGFDGCVETSGLMDGTRPGEVIPLFKRMIHYQPGSYVKHRSGWGVGMVKELDPSLGTATVDFEKKDGHSVKLDALPQICDPIESDHYQVLAWKKPEELRRIAEEEPIELVKLVLRTSNRPLPLSRIREAISGVAVDSTSWSRWWARARNAIKKDALIGQSGGKSNELYLLDGPEALTTSLDRKFEGLSPIERLKALRESVTELRTDQHHLLEEHYVTLRRDINRGDLSISDRVSALLLLKANAPDGQEIAEVGALALKASHPAHLLNSLNRDNDLRDTMDVIRELDPVEWKSTLDDFL
;
A
#
# COMPACT_ATOMS: atom_id res chain seq x y z
N MET A 1 -13.66 -13.01 -4.35
CA MET A 1 -13.79 -14.11 -3.37
C MET A 1 -13.61 -15.48 -4.06
N LYS A 2 -12.49 -15.69 -4.77
CA LYS A 2 -12.04 -16.99 -5.30
C LYS A 2 -10.61 -16.86 -5.84
N LEU A 3 -9.69 -16.84 -4.89
CA LEU A 3 -8.27 -17.15 -4.99
C LEU A 3 -7.88 -17.29 -3.53
N MET A 4 -8.30 -18.41 -2.92
CA MET A 4 -7.64 -18.82 -1.69
C MET A 4 -6.18 -19.02 -2.08
N SER A 5 -5.28 -18.32 -1.39
CA SER A 5 -3.86 -18.45 -1.61
C SER A 5 -3.50 -19.94 -1.53
N GLN A 6 -2.73 -20.46 -2.49
CA GLN A 6 -2.36 -21.90 -2.56
C GLN A 6 -1.82 -22.40 -1.21
N PHE A 7 -1.17 -21.52 -0.45
CA PHE A 7 -0.74 -21.73 0.91
C PHE A 7 -1.90 -22.08 1.87
N ASN A 8 -2.98 -21.28 1.93
CA ASN A 8 -4.11 -21.57 2.82
C ASN A 8 -4.82 -22.89 2.48
N ASP A 9 -4.93 -23.21 1.18
CA ASP A 9 -5.54 -24.47 0.75
C ASP A 9 -4.66 -25.70 1.09
N ARG A 10 -3.33 -25.55 1.03
CA ARG A 10 -2.38 -26.56 1.54
C ARG A 10 -2.56 -26.75 3.04
N LEU A 11 -2.57 -25.68 3.83
CA LEU A 11 -2.73 -25.77 5.29
C LEU A 11 -4.06 -26.41 5.70
N LYS A 12 -5.17 -26.05 5.06
CA LYS A 12 -6.47 -26.68 5.34
C LYS A 12 -6.47 -28.18 5.10
N ARG A 13 -5.84 -28.62 4.01
CA ARG A 13 -5.69 -30.05 3.71
C ARG A 13 -4.81 -30.73 4.75
N ALA A 14 -3.68 -30.12 5.09
CA ALA A 14 -2.73 -30.66 6.07
C ALA A 14 -3.36 -30.80 7.47
N ILE A 15 -4.09 -29.77 7.94
CA ILE A 15 -4.83 -29.83 9.22
C ILE A 15 -5.87 -30.96 9.19
N LYS A 16 -6.65 -31.07 8.11
CA LYS A 16 -7.69 -32.09 7.99
C LYS A 16 -7.10 -33.51 7.93
N ALA A 17 -5.97 -33.69 7.26
CA ALA A 17 -5.27 -34.96 7.13
C ALA A 17 -4.34 -35.25 8.33
N GLN A 18 -4.12 -34.26 9.21
CA GLN A 18 -3.13 -34.28 10.29
C GLN A 18 -1.70 -34.57 9.80
N THR A 19 -1.37 -34.14 8.58
CA THR A 19 -0.02 -34.23 8.00
C THR A 19 0.81 -33.01 8.41
N TRP A 20 1.44 -33.08 9.58
CA TRP A 20 2.13 -31.93 10.17
C TRP A 20 3.41 -31.52 9.42
N ASP A 21 4.11 -32.47 8.81
CA ASP A 21 5.27 -32.18 7.96
C ASP A 21 4.85 -31.30 6.77
N GLU A 22 3.72 -31.62 6.11
CA GLU A 22 3.16 -30.83 5.01
C GLU A 22 2.65 -29.46 5.48
N TYR A 23 2.16 -29.37 6.73
CA TYR A 23 1.75 -28.11 7.33
C TYR A 23 2.96 -27.18 7.52
N GLU A 24 4.03 -27.68 8.13
CA GLU A 24 5.26 -26.91 8.37
C GLU A 24 5.93 -26.52 7.05
N GLU A 25 6.06 -27.45 6.10
CA GLU A 25 6.61 -27.18 4.77
C GLU A 25 5.85 -26.06 4.06
N ALA A 26 4.51 -26.05 4.14
CA ALA A 26 3.72 -24.98 3.53
C ALA A 26 3.99 -23.59 4.16
N TRP A 27 4.27 -23.51 5.46
CA TRP A 27 4.68 -22.25 6.10
C TRP A 27 6.09 -21.84 5.70
N LEU A 28 7.04 -22.77 5.66
CA LEU A 28 8.41 -22.49 5.24
C LEU A 28 8.46 -22.02 3.78
N ASP A 29 7.79 -22.72 2.87
CA ASP A 29 7.63 -22.30 1.47
C ASP A 29 7.03 -20.90 1.34
N ALA A 30 6.08 -20.56 2.22
CA ALA A 30 5.45 -19.25 2.22
C ALA A 30 6.37 -18.15 2.75
N ILE A 31 7.19 -18.45 3.77
CA ILE A 31 8.18 -17.51 4.33
C ILE A 31 9.32 -17.27 3.33
N GLU A 32 9.78 -18.32 2.65
CA GLU A 32 10.80 -18.23 1.61
C GLU A 32 10.25 -17.60 0.31
N GLY A 33 8.99 -17.86 -0.01
CA GLY A 33 8.30 -17.32 -1.17
C GLY A 33 7.71 -15.94 -0.89
N GLU A 34 8.30 -14.88 -1.47
CA GLU A 34 7.89 -13.46 -1.29
C GLU A 34 6.45 -13.11 -1.76
N ASN A 35 5.60 -14.09 -2.08
CA ASN A 35 4.27 -13.89 -2.66
C ASN A 35 3.10 -14.11 -1.68
N THR A 36 3.36 -14.45 -0.41
CA THR A 36 2.29 -14.68 0.57
C THR A 36 1.92 -13.38 1.28
N LYS A 37 0.63 -13.02 1.28
CA LYS A 37 0.15 -11.79 1.92
C LYS A 37 0.14 -11.94 3.44
N PHE A 38 0.42 -10.86 4.16
CA PHE A 38 0.33 -10.82 5.62
C PHE A 38 -1.01 -11.36 6.15
N SER A 39 -2.13 -10.90 5.56
CA SER A 39 -3.48 -11.37 5.92
C SER A 39 -3.69 -12.88 5.74
N ASP A 40 -2.94 -13.55 4.86
CA ASP A 40 -3.00 -14.99 4.68
C ASP A 40 -2.33 -15.74 5.83
N TYR A 41 -1.25 -15.22 6.41
CA TYR A 41 -0.62 -15.77 7.62
C TYR A 41 -1.54 -15.63 8.84
N ILE A 42 -2.13 -14.46 9.03
CA ILE A 42 -3.05 -14.21 10.15
C ILE A 42 -4.29 -15.11 10.03
N ARG A 43 -4.85 -15.28 8.83
CA ARG A 43 -5.96 -16.21 8.61
C ARG A 43 -5.57 -17.65 8.93
N ALA A 44 -4.42 -18.11 8.41
CA ALA A 44 -3.93 -19.46 8.64
C ALA A 44 -3.75 -19.77 10.13
N ALA A 45 -3.14 -18.84 10.88
CA ALA A 45 -2.98 -18.97 12.32
C ALA A 45 -4.33 -19.03 13.06
N ASN A 46 -5.26 -18.13 12.74
CA ASN A 46 -6.58 -18.12 13.36
C ASN A 46 -7.38 -19.41 13.07
N GLU A 47 -7.30 -19.95 11.86
CA GLU A 47 -7.93 -21.22 11.51
C GLU A 47 -7.32 -22.39 12.30
N ALA A 48 -5.99 -22.41 12.47
CA ALA A 48 -5.30 -23.42 13.29
C ALA A 48 -5.65 -23.29 14.79
N ILE A 49 -5.76 -22.08 15.33
CA ILE A 49 -6.24 -21.84 16.71
C ILE A 49 -7.65 -22.39 16.87
N ALA A 50 -8.57 -22.07 15.95
CA ALA A 50 -9.94 -22.56 15.98
C ALA A 50 -10.04 -24.09 15.88
N ALA A 51 -9.10 -24.72 15.18
CA ALA A 51 -8.99 -26.18 15.09
C ALA A 51 -8.30 -26.84 16.32
N GLY A 52 -7.87 -26.06 17.33
CA GLY A 52 -7.19 -26.58 18.52
C GLY A 52 -5.70 -26.85 18.31
N HIS A 53 -5.10 -26.30 17.26
CA HIS A 53 -3.69 -26.46 16.89
C HIS A 53 -2.89 -25.15 17.00
N GLY A 54 -3.27 -24.28 17.94
CA GLY A 54 -2.66 -22.96 18.13
C GLY A 54 -1.14 -22.99 18.39
N GLU A 55 -0.62 -23.98 19.11
CA GLU A 55 0.82 -24.08 19.40
C GLU A 55 1.68 -24.25 18.14
N ARG A 56 1.19 -25.04 17.16
CA ARG A 56 1.86 -25.20 15.86
C ARG A 56 1.85 -23.91 15.05
N ALA A 57 0.72 -23.20 15.03
CA ALA A 57 0.65 -21.88 14.40
C ALA A 57 1.59 -20.88 15.10
N GLY A 58 1.66 -20.94 16.43
CA GLY A 58 2.55 -20.11 17.23
C GLY A 58 4.01 -20.28 16.86
N GLN A 59 4.48 -21.53 16.72
CA GLN A 59 5.86 -21.82 16.28
C GLN A 59 6.17 -21.22 14.90
N MET A 60 5.24 -21.32 13.96
CA MET A 60 5.43 -20.73 12.61
C MET A 60 5.43 -19.20 12.65
N LEU A 61 4.56 -18.60 13.46
CA LEU A 61 4.55 -17.15 13.68
C LEU A 61 5.83 -16.67 14.38
N GLU A 62 6.42 -17.44 15.30
CA GLU A 62 7.73 -17.10 15.88
C GLU A 62 8.84 -17.08 14.84
N LEU A 63 8.84 -18.02 13.88
CA LEU A 63 9.78 -18.00 12.76
C LEU A 63 9.60 -16.75 11.88
N ILE A 64 8.36 -16.38 11.58
CA ILE A 64 8.05 -15.13 10.86
C ILE A 64 8.58 -13.92 11.63
N HIS A 65 8.34 -13.85 12.94
CA HIS A 65 8.86 -12.78 13.77
C HIS A 65 10.40 -12.73 13.76
N GLN A 66 11.08 -13.88 13.80
CA GLN A 66 12.55 -13.96 13.77
C GLN A 66 13.15 -13.63 12.40
N SER A 67 12.41 -13.86 11.31
CA SER A 67 12.87 -13.57 9.96
C SER A 67 12.96 -12.07 9.64
N GLY A 68 12.34 -11.21 10.45
CA GLY A 68 12.24 -9.76 10.19
C GLY A 68 11.15 -9.39 9.17
N LEU A 69 10.36 -10.36 8.66
CA LEU A 69 9.28 -10.11 7.70
C LEU A 69 8.22 -9.13 8.23
N ILE A 70 8.07 -9.02 9.55
CA ILE A 70 7.13 -8.10 10.19
C ILE A 70 7.68 -6.70 10.45
N ASP A 71 8.99 -6.48 10.30
CA ASP A 71 9.65 -5.23 10.68
C ASP A 71 9.20 -4.04 9.83
N SER A 72 8.72 -4.32 8.62
CA SER A 72 8.20 -3.34 7.68
C SER A 72 6.69 -3.12 7.78
N LEU A 73 5.98 -3.85 8.65
CA LEU A 73 4.53 -3.70 8.79
C LEU A 73 4.15 -2.35 9.39
N SER A 74 2.95 -1.88 9.05
CA SER A 74 2.37 -0.73 9.76
C SER A 74 2.18 -1.04 11.25
N PRO A 75 2.18 -0.02 12.14
CA PRO A 75 1.96 -0.23 13.57
C PRO A 75 0.72 -1.07 13.89
N GLU A 76 -0.39 -0.83 13.17
CA GLU A 76 -1.65 -1.54 13.35
C GLU A 76 -1.53 -3.02 12.98
N LYS A 77 -0.78 -3.31 11.90
CA LYS A 77 -0.52 -4.67 11.42
C LYS A 77 0.44 -5.43 12.33
N ASN A 78 1.42 -4.73 12.89
CA ASN A 78 2.32 -5.29 13.90
C ASN A 78 1.54 -5.70 15.16
N VAL A 79 0.61 -4.86 15.62
CA VAL A 79 -0.30 -5.20 16.72
C VAL A 79 -1.18 -6.41 16.38
N GLU A 80 -1.79 -6.44 15.19
CA GLU A 80 -2.60 -7.59 14.72
C GLU A 80 -1.79 -8.91 14.73
N PHE A 81 -0.52 -8.84 14.31
CA PHE A 81 0.40 -9.97 14.35
C PHE A 81 0.67 -10.45 15.78
N LEU A 82 1.06 -9.54 16.67
CA LEU A 82 1.43 -9.88 18.05
C LEU A 82 0.23 -10.38 18.86
N GLU A 83 -0.97 -9.87 18.61
CA GLU A 83 -2.20 -10.41 19.18
C GLU A 83 -2.45 -11.85 18.74
N THR A 84 -2.27 -12.13 17.44
CA THR A 84 -2.43 -13.48 16.88
C THR A 84 -1.38 -14.44 17.44
N LEU A 85 -0.13 -13.99 17.56
CA LEU A 85 0.95 -14.76 18.18
C LEU A 85 0.66 -15.04 19.66
N ALA A 86 0.19 -14.05 20.43
CA ALA A 86 -0.21 -14.22 21.83
C ALA A 86 -1.37 -15.20 21.99
N CYS A 87 -2.36 -15.16 21.09
CA CYS A 87 -3.47 -16.11 21.07
C CYS A 87 -3.01 -17.53 20.72
N SER A 88 -2.03 -17.67 19.84
CA SER A 88 -1.43 -18.94 19.44
C SER A 88 -0.59 -19.56 20.56
N LEU A 89 0.14 -18.72 21.32
CA LEU A 89 1.02 -19.12 22.43
C LEU A 89 0.53 -18.55 23.77
N PRO A 90 -0.64 -19.00 24.26
CA PRO A 90 -1.29 -18.41 25.43
C PRO A 90 -0.55 -18.66 26.75
N ARG A 91 0.59 -19.35 26.77
CA ARG A 91 1.44 -19.50 27.97
C ARG A 91 2.79 -18.80 27.85
N SER A 92 3.09 -18.23 26.68
CA SER A 92 4.35 -17.51 26.47
C SER A 92 4.32 -16.18 27.22
N LYS A 93 5.18 -16.06 28.24
CA LYS A 93 5.43 -14.78 28.93
C LYS A 93 6.15 -13.78 28.02
N PRO A 94 7.22 -14.16 27.27
CA PRO A 94 7.90 -13.25 26.35
C PRO A 94 6.95 -12.61 25.33
N THR A 95 6.07 -13.40 24.72
CA THR A 95 5.09 -12.90 23.75
C THR A 95 4.12 -11.88 24.37
N ARG A 96 3.64 -12.12 25.60
CA ARG A 96 2.79 -11.16 26.32
C ARG A 96 3.52 -9.87 26.64
N THR A 97 4.76 -9.96 27.10
CA THR A 97 5.59 -8.79 27.39
C THR A 97 5.83 -7.96 26.13
N LEU A 98 6.06 -8.61 24.99
CA LEU A 98 6.19 -7.93 23.70
C LEU A 98 4.89 -7.23 23.29
N LEU A 99 3.74 -7.91 23.38
CA LEU A 99 2.43 -7.32 23.10
C LEU A 99 2.14 -6.10 24.00
N LEU A 100 2.42 -6.20 25.31
CA LEU A 100 2.23 -5.10 26.25
C LEU A 100 3.13 -3.90 25.91
N LYS A 101 4.38 -4.15 25.48
CA LYS A 101 5.28 -3.08 25.03
C LYS A 101 4.68 -2.34 23.83
N THR A 102 4.22 -3.08 22.81
CA THR A 102 3.60 -2.48 21.62
C THR A 102 2.30 -1.73 21.96
N TYR A 103 1.46 -2.29 22.83
CA TYR A 103 0.29 -1.56 23.33
C TYR A 103 0.65 -0.30 24.10
N LYS A 104 1.76 -0.28 24.84
CA LYS A 104 2.22 0.92 25.55
C LYS A 104 2.71 1.98 24.58
N GLU A 105 3.35 1.60 23.48
CA GLU A 105 3.74 2.52 22.41
C GLU A 105 2.50 3.15 21.75
N GLN A 106 1.43 2.37 21.53
CA GLN A 106 0.20 2.86 20.90
C GLN A 106 -0.70 3.65 21.87
N PHE A 107 -0.99 3.10 23.05
CA PHE A 107 -2.02 3.58 23.96
C PHE A 107 -1.49 4.15 25.28
N GLY A 108 -0.17 4.12 25.53
CA GLY A 108 0.41 4.55 26.81
C GLY A 108 0.26 6.04 27.11
N HIS A 109 -0.17 6.84 26.13
CA HIS A 109 -0.52 8.25 26.30
C HIS A 109 -1.93 8.45 26.90
N ILE A 110 -2.75 7.39 26.99
CA ILE A 110 -4.09 7.42 27.56
C ILE A 110 -3.97 7.21 29.08
N GLU A 111 -4.50 8.14 29.87
CA GLU A 111 -4.39 8.14 31.33
C GLU A 111 -4.86 6.82 31.98
N GLY A 112 -5.90 6.20 31.44
CA GLY A 112 -6.44 4.92 31.92
C GLY A 112 -5.70 3.66 31.45
N PHE A 113 -4.56 3.79 30.76
CA PHE A 113 -3.86 2.63 30.16
C PHE A 113 -3.48 1.56 31.17
N ASP A 114 -2.75 1.92 32.23
CA ASP A 114 -2.26 0.94 33.23
C ASP A 114 -3.44 0.23 33.92
N GLY A 115 -4.50 0.98 34.25
CA GLY A 115 -5.72 0.42 34.83
C GLY A 115 -6.45 -0.53 33.87
N CYS A 116 -6.46 -0.25 32.56
CA CYS A 116 -7.00 -1.16 31.55
C CYS A 116 -6.20 -2.46 31.46
N VAL A 117 -4.86 -2.37 31.51
CA VAL A 117 -3.97 -3.55 31.49
C VAL A 117 -4.25 -4.44 32.69
N GLU A 118 -4.27 -3.87 33.90
CA GLU A 118 -4.55 -4.59 35.14
C GLU A 118 -5.97 -5.21 35.13
N THR A 119 -6.99 -4.40 34.86
CA THR A 119 -8.39 -4.85 34.90
C THR A 119 -8.69 -5.92 33.84
N SER A 120 -8.02 -5.88 32.69
CA SER A 120 -8.21 -6.89 31.64
C SER A 120 -7.61 -8.25 32.00
N GLY A 121 -6.67 -8.30 32.95
CA GLY A 121 -5.90 -9.49 33.25
C GLY A 121 -4.99 -9.92 32.10
N LEU A 122 -4.56 -8.99 31.23
CA LEU A 122 -3.69 -9.26 30.07
C LEU A 122 -2.42 -10.03 30.47
N MET A 123 -1.92 -9.78 31.68
CA MET A 123 -0.71 -10.38 32.24
C MET A 123 -0.97 -11.55 33.20
N ASP A 124 -2.22 -11.86 33.55
CA ASP A 124 -2.60 -12.74 34.67
C ASP A 124 -2.74 -14.22 34.29
N GLY A 125 -2.15 -14.63 33.16
CA GLY A 125 -2.16 -16.03 32.70
C GLY A 125 -3.49 -16.49 32.06
N THR A 126 -4.50 -15.63 32.02
CA THR A 126 -5.74 -15.83 31.25
C THR A 126 -5.45 -15.97 29.75
N ARG A 127 -6.31 -16.68 29.01
CA ARG A 127 -6.15 -16.87 27.56
C ARG A 127 -6.21 -15.50 26.85
N PRO A 128 -5.18 -15.09 26.08
CA PRO A 128 -5.15 -13.79 25.43
C PRO A 128 -6.38 -13.50 24.56
N GLY A 129 -6.92 -14.52 23.87
CA GLY A 129 -8.13 -14.38 23.05
C GLY A 129 -9.40 -13.97 23.83
N GLU A 130 -9.44 -14.17 25.14
CA GLU A 130 -10.57 -13.75 26.00
C GLU A 130 -10.37 -12.32 26.56
N VAL A 131 -9.12 -11.94 26.84
CA VAL A 131 -8.79 -10.67 27.52
C VAL A 131 -8.45 -9.52 26.56
N ILE A 132 -7.90 -9.81 25.38
CA ILE A 132 -7.58 -8.78 24.36
C ILE A 132 -8.83 -8.00 23.94
N PRO A 133 -9.99 -8.63 23.64
CA PRO A 133 -11.21 -7.89 23.31
C PRO A 133 -11.69 -6.99 24.46
N LEU A 134 -11.54 -7.45 25.70
CA LEU A 134 -11.87 -6.67 26.89
C LEU A 134 -10.95 -5.46 27.03
N PHE A 135 -9.62 -5.66 26.93
CA PHE A 135 -8.63 -4.59 26.94
C PHE A 135 -8.94 -3.53 25.86
N LYS A 136 -9.09 -3.95 24.60
CA LYS A 136 -9.40 -3.06 23.47
C LYS A 136 -10.68 -2.26 23.71
N ARG A 137 -11.72 -2.91 24.22
CA ARG A 137 -12.96 -2.21 24.59
C ARG A 137 -12.71 -1.16 25.67
N MET A 138 -11.99 -1.48 26.74
CA MET A 138 -11.78 -0.52 27.83
C MET A 138 -10.92 0.67 27.41
N ILE A 139 -9.83 0.42 26.68
CA ILE A 139 -8.85 1.46 26.34
C ILE A 139 -9.42 2.49 25.34
N HIS A 140 -10.27 2.05 24.41
CA HIS A 140 -10.86 2.91 23.37
C HIS A 140 -11.99 3.83 23.87
N TYR A 141 -12.46 3.64 25.11
CA TYR A 141 -13.47 4.50 25.72
C TYR A 141 -12.94 5.23 26.97
N GLN A 142 -11.62 5.26 27.20
CA GLN A 142 -11.06 6.08 28.28
C GLN A 142 -11.24 7.57 28.00
N PRO A 143 -11.26 8.44 29.03
CA PRO A 143 -11.20 9.88 28.84
C PRO A 143 -10.07 10.28 27.88
N GLY A 144 -10.38 11.19 26.95
CA GLY A 144 -9.48 11.59 25.86
C GLY A 144 -9.58 10.75 24.60
N SER A 145 -10.22 9.58 24.64
CA SER A 145 -10.43 8.75 23.44
C SER A 145 -11.47 9.35 22.50
N TYR A 146 -11.31 9.09 21.20
CA TYR A 146 -12.23 9.56 20.17
C TYR A 146 -13.15 8.45 19.66
N VAL A 147 -14.38 8.83 19.36
CA VAL A 147 -15.43 7.94 18.88
C VAL A 147 -16.22 8.60 17.76
N LYS A 148 -16.87 7.82 16.92
CA LYS A 148 -17.81 8.29 15.90
C LYS A 148 -19.21 7.76 16.20
N HIS A 149 -20.17 8.65 16.33
CA HIS A 149 -21.56 8.26 16.57
C HIS A 149 -22.22 7.70 15.31
N ARG A 150 -22.78 6.49 15.39
CA ARG A 150 -23.37 5.77 14.25
C ARG A 150 -24.59 6.48 13.63
N SER A 151 -25.38 7.19 14.44
CA SER A 151 -26.58 7.90 13.97
C SER A 151 -26.32 9.35 13.52
N GLY A 152 -25.07 9.75 13.31
CA GLY A 152 -24.76 11.01 12.62
C GLY A 152 -24.56 12.27 13.49
N TRP A 153 -24.32 12.11 14.80
CA TRP A 153 -23.88 13.22 15.67
C TRP A 153 -22.44 13.67 15.44
N GLY A 154 -21.71 12.95 14.58
CA GLY A 154 -20.33 13.27 14.21
C GLY A 154 -19.31 12.55 15.08
N VAL A 155 -18.08 13.02 15.03
CA VAL A 155 -17.02 12.62 15.97
C VAL A 155 -17.37 13.11 17.36
N GLY A 156 -16.96 12.36 18.38
CA GLY A 156 -16.98 12.78 19.76
C GLY A 156 -15.72 12.41 20.51
N MET A 157 -15.52 13.05 21.65
CA MET A 157 -14.41 12.79 22.57
C MET A 157 -14.98 12.40 23.92
N VAL A 158 -14.53 11.27 24.46
CA VAL A 158 -14.91 10.84 25.81
C VAL A 158 -14.29 11.81 26.80
N LYS A 159 -15.11 12.43 27.64
CA LYS A 159 -14.66 13.42 28.64
C LYS A 159 -14.43 12.81 29.99
N GLU A 160 -15.34 11.93 30.39
CA GLU A 160 -15.38 11.39 31.73
C GLU A 160 -16.09 10.05 31.71
N LEU A 161 -15.61 9.15 32.57
CA LEU A 161 -16.28 7.91 32.92
C LEU A 161 -16.65 7.98 34.40
N ASP A 162 -17.88 7.63 34.72
CA ASP A 162 -18.34 7.41 36.08
C ASP A 162 -18.71 5.92 36.25
N PRO A 163 -17.74 5.08 36.69
CA PRO A 163 -18.01 3.67 36.95
C PRO A 163 -19.05 3.43 38.04
N SER A 164 -19.22 4.37 38.98
CA SER A 164 -20.17 4.23 40.08
C SER A 164 -21.62 4.41 39.63
N LEU A 165 -21.85 5.33 38.69
CA LEU A 165 -23.15 5.57 38.07
C LEU A 165 -23.36 4.73 36.80
N GLY A 166 -22.31 4.08 36.30
CA GLY A 166 -22.38 3.30 35.05
C GLY A 166 -22.56 4.18 33.82
N THR A 167 -22.07 5.41 33.85
CA THR A 167 -22.26 6.41 32.78
C THR A 167 -20.93 6.95 32.25
N ALA A 168 -20.97 7.49 31.03
CA ALA A 168 -19.90 8.25 30.42
C ALA A 168 -20.46 9.57 29.88
N THR A 169 -19.63 10.60 29.89
CA THR A 169 -19.92 11.88 29.24
C THR A 169 -19.09 11.99 27.97
N VAL A 170 -19.75 12.22 26.83
CA VAL A 170 -19.11 12.37 25.52
C VAL A 170 -19.51 13.70 24.89
N ASP A 171 -18.51 14.45 24.46
CA ASP A 171 -18.69 15.68 23.69
C ASP A 171 -18.72 15.31 22.21
N PHE A 172 -19.89 15.29 21.56
CA PHE A 172 -19.99 15.09 20.12
C PHE A 172 -20.03 16.43 19.37
N GLU A 173 -19.54 16.45 18.12
CA GLU A 173 -19.59 17.61 17.22
C GLU A 173 -20.93 18.36 17.22
N LYS A 174 -22.03 17.60 17.18
CA LYS A 174 -23.40 18.15 17.13
C LYS A 174 -24.15 18.10 18.46
N LYS A 175 -23.55 17.52 19.51
CA LYS A 175 -24.21 17.29 20.79
C LYS A 175 -23.19 17.17 21.93
N ASP A 176 -22.87 18.31 22.52
CA ASP A 176 -21.88 18.44 23.58
C ASP A 176 -22.39 17.94 24.94
N GLY A 177 -21.49 17.42 25.80
CA GLY A 177 -21.81 16.99 27.16
C GLY A 177 -22.85 15.87 27.26
N HIS A 178 -22.95 15.00 26.26
CA HIS A 178 -23.99 13.98 26.25
C HIS A 178 -23.64 12.81 27.17
N SER A 179 -24.45 12.64 28.23
CA SER A 179 -24.36 11.47 29.11
C SER A 179 -25.01 10.24 28.47
N VAL A 180 -24.27 9.13 28.47
CA VAL A 180 -24.66 7.83 27.94
C VAL A 180 -24.27 6.73 28.94
N LYS A 181 -24.95 5.58 28.90
CA LYS A 181 -24.54 4.44 29.73
C LYS A 181 -23.23 3.83 29.19
N LEU A 182 -22.36 3.38 30.10
CA LEU A 182 -21.08 2.76 29.74
C LEU A 182 -21.24 1.52 28.85
N ASP A 183 -22.23 0.69 29.15
CA ASP A 183 -22.55 -0.53 28.39
C ASP A 183 -23.13 -0.25 27.00
N ALA A 184 -23.75 0.92 26.82
CA ALA A 184 -24.36 1.34 25.56
C ALA A 184 -23.34 1.94 24.58
N LEU A 185 -22.22 2.50 25.07
CA LEU A 185 -21.20 3.16 24.24
C LEU A 185 -20.77 2.32 23.01
N PRO A 186 -20.38 1.04 23.15
CA PRO A 186 -19.97 0.22 22.00
C PRO A 186 -21.06 -0.05 20.96
N GLN A 187 -22.33 0.15 21.33
CA GLN A 187 -23.45 -0.09 20.44
C GLN A 187 -23.78 1.12 19.58
N ILE A 188 -23.51 2.33 20.08
CA ILE A 188 -23.84 3.60 19.42
C ILE A 188 -22.62 4.29 18.81
N CYS A 189 -21.41 3.92 19.22
CA CYS A 189 -20.17 4.59 18.85
C CYS A 189 -19.11 3.61 18.35
N ASP A 190 -18.50 3.95 17.22
CA ASP A 190 -17.31 3.27 16.70
C ASP A 190 -16.06 4.02 17.16
N PRO A 191 -15.09 3.37 17.83
CA PRO A 191 -13.83 4.00 18.17
C PRO A 191 -13.07 4.48 16.93
N ILE A 192 -12.37 5.61 17.06
CA ILE A 192 -11.47 6.11 16.02
C ILE A 192 -10.20 6.69 16.66
N GLU A 193 -9.09 6.61 15.93
CA GLU A 193 -7.79 7.09 16.39
C GLU A 193 -7.73 8.63 16.43
N SER A 194 -6.84 9.16 17.28
CA SER A 194 -6.70 10.62 17.47
C SER A 194 -6.16 11.36 16.23
N ASP A 195 -5.47 10.66 15.33
CA ASP A 195 -4.97 11.15 14.05
C ASP A 195 -5.96 10.94 12.89
N HIS A 196 -7.11 10.31 13.14
CA HIS A 196 -8.12 10.07 12.13
C HIS A 196 -8.56 11.40 11.48
N TYR A 197 -8.68 11.44 10.15
CA TYR A 197 -8.90 12.71 9.42
C TYR A 197 -10.15 13.48 9.91
N GLN A 198 -11.22 12.78 10.32
CA GLN A 198 -12.41 13.40 10.91
C GLN A 198 -12.16 14.02 12.29
N VAL A 199 -11.32 13.41 13.12
CA VAL A 199 -10.90 13.98 14.42
C VAL A 199 -10.09 15.24 14.17
N LEU A 200 -9.13 15.19 13.24
CA LEU A 200 -8.34 16.36 12.84
C LEU A 200 -9.23 17.47 12.27
N ALA A 201 -10.21 17.14 11.42
CA ALA A 201 -11.14 18.12 10.87
C ALA A 201 -11.94 18.85 11.98
N TRP A 202 -12.29 18.15 13.05
CA TRP A 202 -13.05 18.72 14.17
C TRP A 202 -12.16 19.47 15.18
N LYS A 203 -11.05 18.87 15.62
CA LYS A 203 -10.21 19.38 16.72
C LYS A 203 -9.00 20.19 16.27
N LYS A 204 -8.48 19.92 15.07
CA LYS A 204 -7.24 20.51 14.54
C LYS A 204 -7.38 20.85 13.04
N PRO A 205 -8.39 21.67 12.64
CA PRO A 205 -8.67 21.91 11.22
C PRO A 205 -7.51 22.56 10.47
N GLU A 206 -6.76 23.45 11.12
CA GLU A 206 -5.59 24.09 10.49
C GLU A 206 -4.44 23.09 10.27
N GLU A 207 -4.26 22.12 11.17
CA GLU A 207 -3.30 21.02 10.99
C GLU A 207 -3.67 20.18 9.77
N LEU A 208 -4.95 19.82 9.64
CA LEU A 208 -5.43 19.03 8.52
C LEU A 208 -5.25 19.78 7.19
N ARG A 209 -5.46 21.11 7.17
CA ARG A 209 -5.19 21.94 5.99
C ARG A 209 -3.70 22.01 5.68
N ARG A 210 -2.84 22.12 6.70
CA ARG A 210 -1.37 22.07 6.51
C ARG A 210 -0.95 20.75 5.89
N ILE A 211 -1.43 19.61 6.41
CA ILE A 211 -1.17 18.29 5.82
C ILE A 211 -1.68 18.24 4.36
N ALA A 212 -2.87 18.78 4.08
CA ALA A 212 -3.38 18.86 2.71
C ALA A 212 -2.45 19.65 1.79
N GLU A 213 -1.91 20.78 2.25
CA GLU A 213 -1.07 21.67 1.46
C GLU A 213 0.36 21.16 1.33
N GLU A 214 1.00 20.71 2.39
CA GLU A 214 2.42 20.33 2.40
C GLU A 214 2.62 18.86 2.01
N GLU A 215 1.74 17.98 2.49
CA GLU A 215 1.89 16.52 2.46
C GLU A 215 0.64 15.83 1.89
N PRO A 216 0.31 16.06 0.60
CA PRO A 216 -0.95 15.59 0.00
C PRO A 216 -1.10 14.07 0.07
N ILE A 217 0.01 13.34 0.09
CA ILE A 217 0.01 11.89 0.19
C ILE A 217 -0.38 11.39 1.58
N GLU A 218 0.10 12.05 2.64
CA GLU A 218 -0.25 11.69 4.01
C GLU A 218 -1.74 11.94 4.26
N LEU A 219 -2.32 13.00 3.69
CA LEU A 219 -3.78 13.17 3.72
C LEU A 219 -4.53 12.01 3.05
N VAL A 220 -4.03 11.52 1.90
CA VAL A 220 -4.64 10.34 1.25
C VAL A 220 -4.51 9.11 2.13
N LYS A 221 -3.34 8.85 2.74
CA LYS A 221 -3.15 7.72 3.66
C LYS A 221 -4.11 7.79 4.85
N LEU A 222 -4.31 8.98 5.46
CA LEU A 222 -5.28 9.16 6.53
C LEU A 222 -6.71 8.76 6.13
N VAL A 223 -7.12 9.05 4.88
CA VAL A 223 -8.42 8.61 4.36
C VAL A 223 -8.44 7.11 4.11
N LEU A 224 -7.39 6.55 3.50
CA LEU A 224 -7.33 5.13 3.18
C LEU A 224 -7.31 4.24 4.43
N ARG A 225 -6.72 4.70 5.55
CA ARG A 225 -6.74 3.99 6.85
C ARG A 225 -8.16 3.68 7.35
N THR A 226 -9.16 4.41 6.86
CA THR A 226 -10.56 4.24 7.30
C THR A 226 -11.27 3.03 6.69
N SER A 227 -10.62 2.33 5.75
CA SER A 227 -11.22 1.21 5.04
C SER A 227 -10.20 0.11 4.75
N ASN A 228 -10.56 -1.13 5.12
CA ASN A 228 -9.84 -2.33 4.70
C ASN A 228 -10.15 -2.75 3.25
N ARG A 229 -10.94 -1.95 2.53
CA ARG A 229 -11.28 -2.16 1.11
C ARG A 229 -10.74 -1.01 0.27
N PRO A 230 -10.34 -1.26 -0.99
CA PRO A 230 -10.00 -0.21 -1.92
C PRO A 230 -11.10 0.85 -2.01
N LEU A 231 -10.67 2.11 -1.98
CA LEU A 231 -11.54 3.26 -2.06
C LEU A 231 -11.47 3.87 -3.47
N PRO A 232 -12.61 4.06 -4.15
CA PRO A 232 -12.62 4.80 -5.40
C PRO A 232 -12.35 6.28 -5.15
N LEU A 233 -11.80 6.97 -6.16
CA LEU A 233 -11.48 8.41 -6.08
C LEU A 233 -12.67 9.27 -5.64
N SER A 234 -13.90 8.90 -6.02
CA SER A 234 -15.11 9.61 -5.61
C SER A 234 -15.29 9.65 -4.08
N ARG A 235 -14.99 8.54 -3.39
CA ARG A 235 -15.05 8.45 -1.92
C ARG A 235 -13.93 9.23 -1.25
N ILE A 236 -12.72 9.18 -1.82
CA ILE A 236 -11.61 9.99 -1.32
C ILE A 236 -11.97 11.47 -1.45
N ARG A 237 -12.46 11.90 -2.62
CA ARG A 237 -12.92 13.29 -2.83
C ARG A 237 -13.99 13.70 -1.83
N GLU A 238 -15.02 12.87 -1.63
CA GLU A 238 -16.10 13.12 -0.66
C GLU A 238 -15.57 13.33 0.76
N ALA A 239 -14.52 12.61 1.16
CA ALA A 239 -13.96 12.68 2.49
C ALA A 239 -13.20 13.99 2.79
N ILE A 240 -12.48 14.56 1.81
CA ILE A 240 -11.53 15.66 2.05
C ILE A 240 -11.81 16.94 1.26
N SER A 241 -12.59 16.89 0.18
CA SER A 241 -12.97 18.09 -0.60
C SER A 241 -13.99 18.91 0.19
N GLY A 242 -13.73 20.20 0.36
CA GLY A 242 -14.52 21.11 1.20
C GLY A 242 -14.27 20.94 2.70
N VAL A 243 -13.42 19.99 3.11
CA VAL A 243 -13.04 19.75 4.51
C VAL A 243 -11.59 20.21 4.74
N ALA A 244 -10.65 19.58 4.04
CA ALA A 244 -9.22 19.86 4.11
C ALA A 244 -8.69 20.53 2.84
N VAL A 245 -9.26 20.17 1.69
CA VAL A 245 -8.91 20.67 0.37
C VAL A 245 -10.05 21.53 -0.15
N ASP A 246 -9.77 22.77 -0.56
CA ASP A 246 -10.81 23.61 -1.17
C ASP A 246 -11.39 22.96 -2.43
N SER A 247 -12.71 22.93 -2.54
CA SER A 247 -13.40 22.21 -3.63
C SER A 247 -13.08 22.75 -5.02
N THR A 248 -12.75 24.03 -5.15
CA THR A 248 -12.34 24.68 -6.41
C THR A 248 -10.89 24.31 -6.80
N SER A 249 -10.04 24.02 -5.80
CA SER A 249 -8.64 23.64 -5.99
C SER A 249 -8.44 22.14 -6.27
N TRP A 250 -9.48 21.33 -6.12
CA TRP A 250 -9.43 19.86 -6.17
C TRP A 250 -8.64 19.30 -7.34
N SER A 251 -8.92 19.76 -8.58
CA SER A 251 -8.27 19.21 -9.78
C SER A 251 -6.75 19.41 -9.76
N ARG A 252 -6.29 20.59 -9.31
CA ARG A 252 -4.87 20.91 -9.17
C ARG A 252 -4.24 20.11 -8.04
N TRP A 253 -4.91 20.05 -6.90
CA TRP A 253 -4.45 19.29 -5.73
C TRP A 253 -4.31 17.80 -6.04
N TRP A 254 -5.32 17.20 -6.68
CA TRP A 254 -5.34 15.79 -7.03
C TRP A 254 -4.25 15.42 -8.05
N ALA A 255 -3.96 16.30 -9.01
CA ALA A 255 -2.87 16.08 -9.95
C ALA A 255 -1.52 15.91 -9.22
N ARG A 256 -1.28 16.73 -8.20
CA ARG A 256 -0.09 16.65 -7.34
C ARG A 256 -0.10 15.40 -6.47
N ALA A 257 -1.22 15.10 -5.79
CA ALA A 257 -1.36 13.91 -4.96
C ALA A 257 -1.15 12.63 -5.77
N ARG A 258 -1.75 12.51 -6.95
CA ARG A 258 -1.60 11.37 -7.85
C ARG A 258 -0.16 11.12 -8.28
N ASN A 259 0.60 12.18 -8.55
CA ASN A 259 2.02 12.05 -8.88
C ASN A 259 2.85 11.57 -7.69
N ALA A 260 2.50 11.98 -6.47
CA ALA A 260 3.14 11.47 -5.25
C ALA A 260 2.76 10.00 -4.98
N ILE A 261 1.49 9.64 -5.14
CA ILE A 261 0.97 8.27 -4.93
C ILE A 261 1.71 7.25 -5.81
N LYS A 262 2.03 7.60 -7.08
CA LYS A 262 2.80 6.72 -7.97
C LYS A 262 4.15 6.28 -7.40
N LYS A 263 4.72 7.05 -6.48
CA LYS A 263 6.07 6.86 -5.94
C LYS A 263 6.07 6.29 -4.52
N ASP A 264 4.89 6.09 -3.94
CA ASP A 264 4.76 5.70 -2.54
C ASP A 264 4.60 4.19 -2.39
N ALA A 265 5.46 3.61 -1.57
CA ALA A 265 5.50 2.17 -1.37
C ALA A 265 4.34 1.63 -0.53
N LEU A 266 3.53 2.48 0.13
CA LEU A 266 2.45 2.05 1.00
C LEU A 266 1.06 2.16 0.36
N ILE A 267 0.94 2.74 -0.84
CA ILE A 267 -0.34 2.89 -1.53
C ILE A 267 -0.40 1.96 -2.75
N GLY A 268 -1.30 0.99 -2.68
CA GLY A 268 -1.65 0.14 -3.81
C GLY A 268 -2.75 0.77 -4.68
N GLN A 269 -2.75 0.43 -5.97
CA GLN A 269 -3.81 0.80 -6.92
C GLN A 269 -4.41 -0.45 -7.55
N SER A 270 -5.72 -0.48 -7.72
CA SER A 270 -6.39 -1.54 -8.48
C SER A 270 -6.37 -1.22 -9.98
N GLY A 271 -5.90 -2.15 -10.80
CA GLY A 271 -6.01 -2.04 -12.26
C GLY A 271 -7.47 -2.16 -12.70
N GLY A 272 -7.99 -1.17 -13.46
CA GLY A 272 -9.34 -1.23 -14.04
C GLY A 272 -10.10 0.09 -14.03
N LYS A 273 -11.38 0.05 -14.45
CA LYS A 273 -12.25 1.24 -14.67
C LYS A 273 -12.49 2.11 -13.42
N SER A 274 -12.30 1.58 -12.21
CA SER A 274 -12.58 2.29 -10.95
C SER A 274 -11.35 3.01 -10.36
N ASN A 275 -10.13 2.63 -10.77
CA ASN A 275 -8.85 3.20 -10.32
C ASN A 275 -8.80 3.45 -8.79
N GLU A 276 -9.14 2.41 -8.01
CA GLU A 276 -9.30 2.48 -6.56
C GLU A 276 -7.95 2.38 -5.86
N LEU A 277 -7.82 3.08 -4.74
CA LEU A 277 -6.61 3.13 -3.92
C LEU A 277 -6.81 2.39 -2.60
N TYR A 278 -5.76 1.77 -2.09
CA TYR A 278 -5.76 1.10 -0.78
C TYR A 278 -4.39 1.21 -0.13
N LEU A 279 -4.34 1.06 1.20
CA LEU A 279 -3.08 0.92 1.91
C LEU A 279 -2.60 -0.52 1.88
N LEU A 280 -1.30 -0.68 1.75
CA LEU A 280 -0.60 -1.94 1.90
C LEU A 280 -0.28 -2.20 3.37
N ASP A 281 -0.13 -3.48 3.73
CA ASP A 281 0.18 -3.90 5.11
C ASP A 281 1.60 -3.47 5.55
N GLY A 282 2.48 -3.21 4.57
CA GLY A 282 3.84 -2.67 4.70
C GLY A 282 4.30 -2.11 3.34
N PRO A 283 5.50 -1.54 3.23
CA PRO A 283 6.01 -1.03 1.96
C PRO A 283 6.14 -2.18 0.96
N GLU A 284 5.55 -2.00 -0.21
CA GLU A 284 5.68 -2.96 -1.32
C GLU A 284 7.15 -3.15 -1.67
N ALA A 285 7.56 -4.39 -1.86
CA ALA A 285 8.85 -4.66 -2.49
C ALA A 285 8.87 -3.98 -3.86
N LEU A 286 10.01 -3.35 -4.18
CA LEU A 286 10.13 -2.57 -5.41
C LEU A 286 9.85 -3.42 -6.66
N THR A 287 10.25 -4.69 -6.64
CA THR A 287 9.96 -5.72 -7.65
C THR A 287 8.46 -5.89 -7.86
N THR A 288 7.69 -6.17 -6.80
CA THR A 288 6.24 -6.34 -6.87
C THR A 288 5.54 -5.09 -7.41
N SER A 289 5.99 -3.89 -7.01
CA SER A 289 5.44 -2.63 -7.51
C SER A 289 5.70 -2.44 -9.01
N LEU A 290 6.89 -2.81 -9.48
CA LEU A 290 7.24 -2.79 -10.90
C LEU A 290 6.41 -3.82 -11.69
N ASP A 291 6.30 -5.06 -11.22
CA ASP A 291 5.50 -6.10 -11.86
C ASP A 291 4.06 -5.63 -12.08
N ARG A 292 3.42 -5.07 -11.05
CA ARG A 292 2.09 -4.50 -11.15
C ARG A 292 2.04 -3.30 -12.11
N LYS A 293 3.05 -2.43 -12.10
CA LYS A 293 3.13 -1.27 -13.02
C LYS A 293 3.18 -1.72 -14.48
N PHE A 294 3.82 -2.84 -14.78
CA PHE A 294 4.00 -3.36 -16.14
C PHE A 294 2.97 -4.42 -16.57
N GLU A 295 2.16 -4.91 -15.63
CA GLU A 295 1.12 -5.91 -15.88
C GLU A 295 0.08 -5.41 -16.88
N GLY A 296 -0.16 -6.19 -17.94
CA GLY A 296 -1.23 -5.92 -18.90
C GLY A 296 -1.05 -4.69 -19.80
N LEU A 297 0.09 -3.99 -19.74
CA LEU A 297 0.33 -2.81 -20.58
C LEU A 297 0.42 -3.18 -22.07
N SER A 298 -0.17 -2.33 -22.92
CA SER A 298 0.11 -2.32 -24.35
C SER A 298 1.56 -1.89 -24.62
N PRO A 299 2.13 -2.18 -25.81
CA PRO A 299 3.50 -1.79 -26.13
C PRO A 299 3.82 -0.30 -25.94
N ILE A 300 2.90 0.59 -26.34
CA ILE A 300 3.10 2.05 -26.18
C ILE A 300 3.04 2.48 -24.71
N GLU A 301 2.15 1.87 -23.92
CA GLU A 301 2.07 2.11 -22.48
C GLU A 301 3.32 1.59 -21.77
N ARG A 302 3.86 0.43 -22.18
CA ARG A 302 5.11 -0.15 -21.66
C ARG A 302 6.30 0.77 -21.94
N LEU A 303 6.42 1.29 -23.16
CA LEU A 303 7.47 2.27 -23.51
C LEU A 303 7.41 3.50 -22.61
N LYS A 304 6.20 4.04 -22.39
CA LYS A 304 5.99 5.18 -21.50
C LYS A 304 6.33 4.84 -20.05
N ALA A 305 5.88 3.68 -19.56
CA ALA A 305 6.12 3.22 -18.20
C ALA A 305 7.62 2.98 -17.94
N LEU A 306 8.37 2.40 -18.89
CA LEU A 306 9.81 2.23 -18.82
C LEU A 306 10.53 3.58 -18.69
N ARG A 307 10.15 4.56 -19.50
CA ARG A 307 10.72 5.93 -19.41
C ARG A 307 10.46 6.57 -18.06
N GLU A 308 9.22 6.50 -17.57
CA GLU A 308 8.87 6.97 -16.22
C GLU A 308 9.74 6.26 -15.17
N SER A 309 9.84 4.92 -15.22
CA SER A 309 10.61 4.14 -14.25
C SER A 309 12.11 4.45 -14.27
N VAL A 310 12.75 4.62 -15.43
CA VAL A 310 14.18 4.99 -15.53
C VAL A 310 14.45 6.32 -14.81
N THR A 311 13.54 7.28 -14.89
CA THR A 311 13.67 8.57 -14.21
C THR A 311 13.35 8.52 -12.72
N GLU A 312 12.50 7.59 -12.30
CA GLU A 312 12.06 7.45 -10.91
C GLU A 312 13.02 6.59 -10.07
N LEU A 313 13.66 5.60 -10.69
CA LEU A 313 14.58 4.67 -10.05
C LEU A 313 16.00 5.23 -9.95
N ARG A 314 16.68 4.89 -8.86
CA ARG A 314 18.13 5.11 -8.76
C ARG A 314 18.88 4.20 -9.73
N THR A 315 20.08 4.62 -10.15
CA THR A 315 20.90 3.87 -11.12
C THR A 315 21.19 2.43 -10.66
N ASP A 316 21.39 2.19 -9.36
CA ASP A 316 21.61 0.86 -8.79
C ASP A 316 20.38 -0.07 -8.90
N GLN A 317 19.20 0.49 -9.14
CA GLN A 317 17.91 -0.23 -9.22
C GLN A 317 17.46 -0.50 -10.67
N HIS A 318 18.19 0.00 -11.67
CA HIS A 318 17.81 -0.15 -13.08
C HIS A 318 17.80 -1.61 -13.56
N HIS A 319 18.57 -2.49 -12.90
CA HIS A 319 18.57 -3.93 -13.17
C HIS A 319 17.18 -4.58 -12.99
N LEU A 320 16.29 -3.98 -12.21
CA LEU A 320 14.92 -4.46 -12.02
C LEU A 320 14.03 -4.27 -13.25
N LEU A 321 14.47 -3.52 -14.26
CA LEU A 321 13.71 -3.28 -15.49
C LEU A 321 14.07 -4.26 -16.63
N GLU A 322 15.01 -5.17 -16.40
CA GLU A 322 15.60 -6.02 -17.45
C GLU A 322 14.55 -6.85 -18.20
N GLU A 323 13.63 -7.51 -17.48
CA GLU A 323 12.56 -8.30 -18.09
C GLU A 323 11.61 -7.47 -18.95
N HIS A 324 11.41 -6.21 -18.58
CA HIS A 324 10.57 -5.28 -19.32
C HIS A 324 11.28 -4.76 -20.57
N TYR A 325 12.60 -4.57 -20.54
CA TYR A 325 13.39 -4.30 -21.75
C TYR A 325 13.35 -5.46 -22.74
N VAL A 326 13.48 -6.70 -22.26
CA VAL A 326 13.33 -7.91 -23.08
C VAL A 326 11.94 -7.96 -23.74
N THR A 327 10.90 -7.61 -22.99
CA THR A 327 9.54 -7.58 -23.53
C THR A 327 9.36 -6.46 -24.57
N LEU A 328 9.91 -5.27 -24.33
CA LEU A 328 9.88 -4.17 -25.29
C LEU A 328 10.58 -4.53 -26.61
N ARG A 329 11.74 -5.21 -26.56
CA ARG A 329 12.41 -5.74 -27.77
C ARG A 329 11.51 -6.67 -28.56
N ARG A 330 10.76 -7.53 -27.87
CA ARG A 330 9.80 -8.44 -28.50
C ARG A 330 8.68 -7.66 -29.22
N ASP A 331 8.16 -6.60 -28.61
CA ASP A 331 7.12 -5.76 -29.22
C ASP A 331 7.64 -5.05 -30.48
N ILE A 332 8.89 -4.54 -30.44
CA ILE A 332 9.56 -3.93 -31.61
C ILE A 332 9.67 -4.94 -32.76
N ASN A 333 10.11 -6.17 -32.45
CA ASN A 333 10.31 -7.23 -33.42
C ASN A 333 8.99 -7.73 -34.05
N ARG A 334 7.90 -7.74 -33.28
CA ARG A 334 6.56 -8.05 -33.78
C ARG A 334 5.97 -6.94 -34.66
N GLY A 335 6.48 -5.71 -34.53
CA GLY A 335 5.94 -4.54 -35.22
C GLY A 335 4.67 -4.01 -34.57
N ASP A 336 4.47 -4.25 -33.27
CA ASP A 336 3.28 -3.83 -32.53
C ASP A 336 3.29 -2.32 -32.18
N LEU A 337 4.36 -1.63 -32.54
CA LEU A 337 4.59 -0.19 -32.36
C LEU A 337 4.63 0.53 -33.72
N SER A 338 4.21 1.80 -33.73
CA SER A 338 4.40 2.68 -34.89
C SER A 338 5.90 2.88 -35.19
N ILE A 339 6.25 3.33 -36.40
CA ILE A 339 7.68 3.52 -36.77
C ILE A 339 8.37 4.51 -35.82
N SER A 340 7.71 5.63 -35.47
CA SER A 340 8.24 6.62 -34.54
C SER A 340 8.40 6.06 -33.13
N ASP A 341 7.43 5.26 -32.65
CA ASP A 341 7.51 4.63 -31.33
C ASP A 341 8.58 3.53 -31.28
N ARG A 342 8.81 2.81 -32.39
CA ARG A 342 9.90 1.83 -32.49
C ARG A 342 11.26 2.52 -32.39
N VAL A 343 11.46 3.63 -33.11
CA VAL A 343 12.70 4.42 -32.99
C VAL A 343 12.87 4.92 -31.57
N SER A 344 11.81 5.49 -30.99
CA SER A 344 11.77 5.93 -29.59
C SER A 344 12.13 4.82 -28.58
N ALA A 345 11.67 3.60 -28.84
CA ALA A 345 11.96 2.43 -28.03
C ALA A 345 13.40 1.93 -28.19
N LEU A 346 13.92 1.90 -29.42
CA LEU A 346 15.31 1.52 -29.70
C LEU A 346 16.31 2.49 -29.07
N LEU A 347 16.03 3.80 -29.10
CA LEU A 347 16.86 4.79 -28.43
C LEU A 347 16.84 4.63 -26.91
N LEU A 348 15.69 4.28 -26.32
CA LEU A 348 15.60 3.98 -24.90
C LEU A 348 16.46 2.75 -24.54
N LEU A 349 16.38 1.68 -25.35
CA LEU A 349 17.16 0.46 -25.16
C LEU A 349 18.66 0.73 -25.32
N LYS A 350 19.08 1.49 -26.34
CA LYS A 350 20.47 1.89 -26.53
C LYS A 350 21.07 2.58 -25.29
N ALA A 351 20.28 3.40 -24.61
CA ALA A 351 20.74 4.14 -23.44
C ALA A 351 20.74 3.30 -22.15
N ASN A 352 19.86 2.31 -22.00
CA ASN A 352 19.60 1.67 -20.71
C ASN A 352 19.84 0.15 -20.67
N ALA A 353 19.79 -0.53 -21.81
CA ALA A 353 19.99 -1.97 -21.90
C ALA A 353 20.47 -2.38 -23.31
N PRO A 354 21.61 -1.88 -23.82
CA PRO A 354 22.01 -2.06 -25.22
C PRO A 354 22.37 -3.52 -25.56
N ASP A 355 22.00 -3.98 -26.75
CA ASP A 355 22.47 -5.23 -27.35
C ASP A 355 23.34 -5.03 -28.60
N GLY A 356 23.53 -3.77 -29.00
CA GLY A 356 24.39 -3.37 -30.12
C GLY A 356 23.69 -3.36 -31.47
N GLN A 357 22.41 -3.72 -31.54
CA GLN A 357 21.64 -3.73 -32.80
C GLN A 357 20.82 -2.45 -33.01
N GLU A 358 20.68 -1.61 -31.97
CA GLU A 358 19.72 -0.51 -31.98
C GLU A 358 19.99 0.53 -33.07
N ILE A 359 21.25 0.90 -33.27
CA ILE A 359 21.65 1.89 -34.28
C ILE A 359 21.31 1.38 -35.69
N ALA A 360 21.63 0.12 -35.98
CA ALA A 360 21.35 -0.50 -37.27
C ALA A 360 19.83 -0.61 -37.52
N GLU A 361 19.05 -0.94 -36.49
CA GLU A 361 17.59 -1.00 -36.60
C GLU A 361 16.94 0.37 -36.80
N VAL A 362 17.40 1.41 -36.09
CA VAL A 362 16.95 2.80 -36.31
C VAL A 362 17.26 3.22 -37.75
N GLY A 363 18.46 2.92 -38.25
CA GLY A 363 18.85 3.13 -39.65
C GLY A 363 17.92 2.44 -40.64
N ALA A 364 17.63 1.15 -40.41
CA ALA A 364 16.73 0.38 -41.25
C ALA A 364 15.30 0.93 -41.25
N LEU A 365 14.83 1.47 -40.12
CA LEU A 365 13.53 2.15 -40.02
C LEU A 365 13.53 3.49 -40.76
N ALA A 366 14.62 4.24 -40.69
CA ALA A 366 14.77 5.50 -41.43
C ALA A 366 14.78 5.26 -42.95
N LEU A 367 15.42 4.18 -43.43
CA LEU A 367 15.42 3.78 -44.84
C LEU A 367 14.07 3.24 -45.33
N LYS A 368 13.26 2.69 -44.42
CA LYS A 368 11.88 2.25 -44.73
C LYS A 368 10.91 3.43 -44.84
N ALA A 369 11.20 4.55 -44.20
CA ALA A 369 10.47 5.78 -44.46
C ALA A 369 10.86 6.30 -45.85
N SER A 370 9.87 6.78 -46.62
CA SER A 370 10.10 7.30 -47.99
C SER A 370 11.20 8.37 -48.05
N HIS A 371 11.39 9.09 -46.94
CA HIS A 371 12.47 10.05 -46.71
C HIS A 371 12.73 10.15 -45.19
N PRO A 372 13.99 10.15 -44.71
CA PRO A 372 14.30 10.33 -43.30
C PRO A 372 13.66 11.57 -42.63
N ALA A 373 13.43 12.66 -43.35
CA ALA A 373 12.73 13.84 -42.84
C ALA A 373 11.29 13.53 -42.36
N HIS A 374 10.59 12.58 -43.00
CA HIS A 374 9.25 12.17 -42.56
C HIS A 374 9.28 11.44 -41.21
N LEU A 375 10.32 10.64 -40.95
CA LEU A 375 10.51 10.00 -39.67
C LEU A 375 10.80 11.05 -38.59
N LEU A 376 11.71 11.97 -38.85
CA LEU A 376 12.05 13.04 -37.90
C LEU A 376 10.83 13.89 -37.55
N ASN A 377 10.00 14.25 -38.54
CA ASN A 377 8.74 14.98 -38.33
C ASN A 377 7.66 14.20 -37.54
N SER A 378 7.79 12.88 -37.44
CA SER A 378 6.88 12.03 -36.67
C SER A 378 7.31 11.81 -35.21
N LEU A 379 8.50 12.28 -34.84
CA LEU A 379 9.02 12.17 -33.47
C LEU A 379 8.55 13.37 -32.64
N ASN A 380 7.84 13.06 -31.55
CA ASN A 380 7.26 14.08 -30.67
C ASN A 380 8.19 14.51 -29.53
N ARG A 381 9.37 13.91 -29.38
CA ARG A 381 10.32 14.20 -28.29
C ARG A 381 11.63 14.74 -28.86
N ASP A 382 12.06 15.89 -28.37
CA ASP A 382 13.29 16.57 -28.79
C ASP A 382 14.55 15.70 -28.63
N ASN A 383 14.63 14.92 -27.55
CA ASN A 383 15.75 14.00 -27.35
C ASN A 383 15.73 12.87 -28.38
N ASP A 384 14.57 12.26 -28.62
CA ASP A 384 14.44 11.18 -29.60
C ASP A 384 14.78 11.72 -31.00
N LEU A 385 14.37 12.95 -31.31
CA LEU A 385 14.70 13.64 -32.56
C LEU A 385 16.21 13.86 -32.70
N ARG A 386 16.86 14.45 -31.69
CA ARG A 386 18.30 14.69 -31.68
C ARG A 386 19.10 13.39 -31.83
N ASP A 387 18.77 12.38 -31.04
CA ASP A 387 19.48 11.11 -31.04
C ASP A 387 19.27 10.37 -32.38
N THR A 388 18.07 10.45 -32.98
CA THR A 388 17.80 9.91 -34.32
C THR A 388 18.60 10.65 -35.38
N MET A 389 18.69 11.98 -35.30
CA MET A 389 19.52 12.79 -36.20
C MET A 389 20.99 12.40 -36.12
N ASP A 390 21.52 12.19 -34.90
CA ASP A 390 22.90 11.74 -34.71
C ASP A 390 23.13 10.35 -35.33
N VAL A 391 22.18 9.41 -35.17
CA VAL A 391 22.24 8.08 -35.79
C VAL A 391 22.19 8.14 -37.32
N ILE A 392 21.28 8.94 -37.90
CA ILE A 392 21.20 9.09 -39.37
C ILE A 392 22.50 9.68 -39.92
N ARG A 393 23.07 10.69 -39.25
CA ARG A 393 24.35 11.30 -39.63
C ARG A 393 25.50 10.28 -39.58
N GLU A 394 25.52 9.40 -38.59
CA GLU A 394 26.55 8.37 -38.45
C GLU A 394 26.46 7.33 -39.57
N LEU A 395 25.24 6.94 -39.95
CA LEU A 395 25.00 5.92 -40.96
C LEU A 395 25.16 6.42 -42.40
N ASP A 396 24.82 7.68 -42.67
CA ASP A 396 24.99 8.30 -44.00
C ASP A 396 25.51 9.76 -43.89
N PRO A 397 26.84 9.94 -43.70
CA PRO A 397 27.44 11.27 -43.58
C PRO A 397 27.35 12.11 -44.87
N VAL A 398 27.14 11.47 -46.02
CA VAL A 398 27.19 12.11 -47.34
C VAL A 398 25.84 12.76 -47.68
N GLU A 399 24.75 12.02 -47.48
CA GLU A 399 23.38 12.50 -47.74
C GLU A 399 22.77 13.24 -46.52
N TRP A 400 23.50 13.29 -45.39
CA TRP A 400 23.08 14.00 -44.18
C TRP A 400 22.68 15.46 -44.44
N LYS A 401 23.44 16.16 -45.28
CA LYS A 401 23.19 17.58 -45.57
C LYS A 401 21.86 17.79 -46.29
N SER A 402 21.53 16.95 -47.27
CA SER A 402 20.22 16.99 -47.95
C SER A 402 19.11 16.67 -46.97
N THR A 403 19.28 15.62 -46.17
CA THR A 403 18.30 15.21 -45.15
C THR A 403 18.00 16.30 -44.13
N LEU A 404 19.03 17.07 -43.73
CA LEU A 404 18.90 18.19 -42.80
C LEU A 404 18.18 19.37 -43.46
N ASP A 405 18.50 19.69 -44.71
CA ASP A 405 17.87 20.77 -45.48
C ASP A 405 16.39 20.49 -45.78
N ASP A 406 16.00 19.22 -45.97
CA ASP A 406 14.59 18.79 -46.16
C ASP A 406 13.79 18.72 -44.85
N PHE A 407 14.47 18.72 -43.71
CA PHE A 407 13.86 18.66 -42.37
C PHE A 407 13.62 20.04 -41.74
N LEU A 408 14.56 20.97 -41.93
CA LEU A 408 14.48 22.37 -41.45
C LEU A 408 13.44 23.18 -42.23
#